data_AF-A0A0F9BJN5-F1
#
_entry.id   AF-A0A0F9BJN5-F1
#
_cell.length_a   1.000
_cell.length_b   1.000
_cell.length_c   1.000
_cell.angle_alpha   90.00
_cell.angle_beta   90.00
_cell.angle_gamma   90.00
#
_symmetry.space_group_name_H-M   'P 1'
#
loop_
_entity.id
_entity.type
_entity.pdbx_description
1 polymer ?
#
loop_
_entity_poly.entity_id
_entity_poly.type
_entity_poly.pdbx_seq_one_letter_code
_entity_poly.pdbx_strand_id
1 'polypeptide(L)'
;MDTNYKESVDFLERWCPGGRWVLTGITLDKKHICTASFTEPDAVYAWLEKFGQDRNIYFSVNPTRYNVSKKPRREDVESLDWLHVDIDPRAGEDINKERERALKSLQNPPGEIPPPTVIVFSGGGYQGFWQLAEPKPIKGKEADYEDAKRYNQALELAFGADNTHNVDRIMRLVGTINRPDKRKLAKGQVEVLAELIEFNDNIFPLSGFTQATPVQTDQKGFGSATSAKIQISGNIKRIDDVNSLATGCRTFARS
;
A
#
# COMPACT_ATOMS: atom_id res chain seq x y z
N MET A 1 25.47 0.39 -3.87
CA MET A 1 24.23 -0.34 -4.14
C MET A 1 23.71 0.27 -5.40
N ASP A 2 23.60 -0.54 -6.44
CA ASP A 2 23.40 -0.02 -7.79
C ASP A 2 21.95 -0.22 -8.19
N THR A 3 21.42 0.73 -8.95
CA THR A 3 20.07 0.65 -9.50
C THR A 3 20.00 -0.37 -10.61
N ASN A 4 18.82 -0.93 -10.85
CA ASN A 4 18.54 -1.84 -11.95
C ASN A 4 17.39 -1.30 -12.82
N TYR A 5 17.65 -0.24 -13.57
CA TYR A 5 16.61 0.40 -14.38
C TYR A 5 16.12 -0.47 -15.54
N LYS A 6 16.93 -1.45 -15.98
CA LYS A 6 16.45 -2.45 -16.94
C LYS A 6 15.30 -3.27 -16.36
N GLU A 7 15.43 -3.74 -15.11
CA GLU A 7 14.35 -4.44 -14.42
C GLU A 7 13.13 -3.54 -14.21
N SER A 8 13.32 -2.24 -13.95
CA SER A 8 12.20 -1.29 -13.91
C SER A 8 11.40 -1.26 -15.23
N VAL A 9 12.11 -1.24 -16.37
CA VAL A 9 11.49 -1.23 -17.70
C VAL A 9 10.82 -2.57 -17.99
N ASP A 10 11.51 -3.69 -17.77
CA ASP A 10 10.96 -5.04 -17.97
C ASP A 10 9.70 -5.27 -17.13
N PHE A 11 9.70 -4.79 -15.87
CA PHE A 11 8.54 -4.82 -14.98
C PHE A 11 7.36 -4.03 -15.56
N LEU A 12 7.58 -2.81 -16.01
CA LEU A 12 6.53 -1.94 -16.54
C LEU A 12 5.92 -2.50 -17.83
N GLU A 13 6.76 -3.01 -18.73
CA GLU A 13 6.31 -3.70 -19.95
C GLU A 13 5.43 -4.91 -19.63
N ARG A 14 5.78 -5.69 -18.61
CA ARG A 14 4.91 -6.79 -18.17
C ARG A 14 3.66 -6.32 -17.42
N TRP A 15 3.76 -5.24 -16.65
CA TRP A 15 2.66 -4.65 -15.88
C TRP A 15 1.55 -4.10 -16.78
N CYS A 16 1.93 -3.39 -17.83
CA CYS A 16 1.02 -2.79 -18.80
C CYS A 16 1.74 -2.71 -20.16
N PRO A 17 1.61 -3.72 -21.03
CA PRO A 17 2.33 -3.76 -22.31
C PRO A 17 2.04 -2.54 -23.18
N GLY A 18 3.10 -1.88 -23.66
CA GLY A 18 3.00 -0.63 -24.44
C GLY A 18 2.55 0.61 -23.64
N GLY A 19 2.40 0.48 -22.32
CA GLY A 19 1.97 1.53 -21.44
C GLY A 19 0.47 1.85 -21.54
N ARG A 20 0.02 2.99 -21.01
CA ARG A 20 0.78 4.13 -20.49
C ARG A 20 1.31 3.91 -19.08
N TRP A 21 2.62 4.08 -18.88
CA TRP A 21 3.23 4.11 -17.54
C TRP A 21 3.35 5.54 -17.03
N VAL A 22 2.90 5.79 -15.80
CA VAL A 22 3.08 7.09 -15.15
C VAL A 22 4.10 6.94 -14.02
N LEU A 23 5.24 7.62 -14.15
CA LEU A 23 6.29 7.61 -13.13
C LEU A 23 6.32 8.91 -12.36
N THR A 24 6.56 8.82 -11.05
CA THR A 24 6.69 9.96 -10.14
C THR A 24 7.96 9.84 -9.32
N GLY A 25 8.81 10.87 -9.37
CA GLY A 25 10.06 10.97 -8.61
C GLY A 25 9.94 12.05 -7.54
N ILE A 26 10.23 11.70 -6.30
CA ILE A 26 10.10 12.59 -5.13
C ILE A 26 11.44 12.70 -4.40
N THR A 27 11.92 13.93 -4.20
CA THR A 27 13.13 14.18 -3.40
C THR A 27 12.91 13.82 -1.94
N LEU A 28 14.00 13.51 -1.22
CA LEU A 28 13.94 13.14 0.20
C LEU A 28 13.28 14.20 1.11
N ASP A 29 13.48 15.47 0.80
CA ASP A 29 12.86 16.60 1.49
C ASP A 29 11.40 16.86 1.07
N LYS A 30 10.91 16.10 0.09
CA LYS A 30 9.56 16.17 -0.49
C LYS A 30 9.22 17.52 -1.13
N LYS A 31 10.21 18.37 -1.40
CA LYS A 31 10.00 19.69 -2.00
C LYS A 31 9.87 19.66 -3.51
N HIS A 32 10.51 18.69 -4.17
CA HIS A 32 10.49 18.59 -5.62
C HIS A 32 9.91 17.26 -6.06
N ILE A 33 8.82 17.35 -6.83
CA ILE A 33 8.12 16.22 -7.43
C ILE A 33 8.20 16.40 -8.95
N CYS A 34 8.62 15.35 -9.65
CA CYS A 34 8.52 15.26 -11.10
C CYS A 34 7.63 14.08 -11.46
N THR A 35 6.72 14.27 -12.41
CA THR A 35 5.85 13.20 -12.92
C THR A 35 5.83 13.26 -14.44
N ALA A 36 5.85 12.11 -15.08
CA ALA A 36 5.77 11.98 -16.54
C ALA A 36 5.06 10.69 -16.93
N SER A 37 4.47 10.69 -18.12
CA SER A 37 3.82 9.52 -18.75
C SER A 37 4.66 9.02 -19.91
N PHE A 38 4.72 7.71 -20.08
CA PHE A 38 5.54 7.03 -21.08
C PHE A 38 4.76 5.92 -21.77
N THR A 39 5.08 5.71 -23.05
CA THR A 39 4.66 4.56 -23.87
C THR A 39 5.86 3.86 -24.51
N GLU A 40 7.07 4.41 -24.33
CA GLU A 40 8.30 3.89 -24.93
C GLU A 40 9.28 3.48 -23.81
N PRO A 41 9.77 2.23 -23.82
CA PRO A 41 10.79 1.72 -22.88
C PRO A 41 12.02 2.62 -22.73
N ASP A 42 12.59 3.08 -23.83
CA ASP A 42 13.81 3.89 -23.83
C ASP A 42 13.59 5.25 -23.13
N ALA A 43 12.39 5.81 -23.26
CA ALA A 43 12.04 7.06 -22.59
C ALA A 43 11.89 6.87 -21.08
N VAL A 44 11.39 5.71 -20.63
CA VAL A 44 11.38 5.32 -19.21
C VAL A 44 12.81 5.22 -18.69
N TYR A 45 13.67 4.47 -19.39
CA TYR A 45 15.06 4.25 -18.97
C TYR A 45 15.82 5.58 -18.83
N ALA A 46 15.75 6.45 -19.85
CA ALA A 46 16.40 7.76 -19.83
C ALA A 46 15.87 8.66 -18.69
N TRP A 47 14.58 8.58 -18.38
CA TRP A 47 14.01 9.31 -17.25
C TRP A 47 14.52 8.79 -15.90
N LEU A 48 14.65 7.48 -15.76
CA LEU A 48 15.22 6.85 -14.56
C LEU A 48 16.70 7.19 -14.38
N GLU A 49 17.50 7.20 -15.44
CA GLU A 49 18.90 7.65 -15.37
C GLU A 49 19.01 9.09 -14.87
N LYS A 50 18.11 9.96 -15.34
CA LYS A 50 18.10 11.37 -14.97
C LYS A 50 17.68 11.62 -13.52
N PHE A 51 16.74 10.85 -12.98
CA PHE A 51 16.06 11.17 -11.72
C PHE A 51 16.21 10.12 -10.61
N GLY A 52 16.53 8.86 -10.92
CA GLY A 52 16.54 7.78 -9.95
C GLY A 52 17.70 7.83 -8.94
N GLN A 53 18.72 8.64 -9.21
CA GLN A 53 19.89 8.81 -8.33
C GLN A 53 19.61 9.70 -7.10
N ASP A 54 18.68 10.66 -7.19
CA ASP A 54 18.41 11.62 -6.11
C ASP A 54 16.96 11.58 -5.59
N ARG A 55 16.11 10.71 -6.17
CA ARG A 55 14.68 10.62 -5.86
C ARG A 55 14.24 9.21 -5.55
N ASN A 56 13.25 9.14 -4.67
CA ASN A 56 12.41 7.97 -4.51
C ASN A 56 11.47 7.89 -5.72
N ILE A 57 11.52 6.78 -6.46
CA ILE A 57 10.75 6.58 -7.68
C ILE A 57 9.52 5.71 -7.41
N TYR A 58 8.42 6.08 -8.05
CA TYR A 58 7.13 5.43 -7.95
C TYR A 58 6.48 5.30 -9.33
N PHE A 59 5.57 4.35 -9.47
CA PHE A 59 4.68 4.21 -10.62
C PHE A 59 3.22 4.28 -10.17
N SER A 60 2.32 4.75 -11.03
CA SER A 60 0.88 4.64 -10.78
C SER A 60 0.41 3.21 -10.98
N VAL A 61 -0.30 2.67 -10.00
CA VAL A 61 -0.81 1.29 -10.02
C VAL A 61 -1.85 1.10 -11.13
N ASN A 62 -2.82 2.02 -11.18
CA ASN A 62 -3.90 2.00 -12.16
C ASN A 62 -3.67 3.02 -13.28
N PRO A 63 -4.13 2.74 -14.51
CA PRO A 63 -3.90 3.59 -15.66
C PRO A 63 -4.58 4.94 -15.53
N THR A 64 -3.96 5.96 -16.12
CA THR A 64 -4.55 7.29 -16.25
C THR A 64 -5.19 7.47 -17.63
N ARG A 65 -6.32 8.17 -17.70
CA ARG A 65 -7.09 8.42 -18.93
C ARG A 65 -6.28 9.12 -20.02
N TYR A 66 -5.30 9.91 -19.60
CA TYR A 66 -4.46 10.74 -20.45
C TYR A 66 -3.04 10.84 -19.90
N ASN A 67 -2.13 11.37 -20.72
CA ASN A 67 -0.79 11.71 -20.28
C ASN A 67 -0.85 12.80 -19.20
N VAL A 68 -0.18 12.56 -18.08
CA VAL A 68 -0.06 13.50 -16.96
C VAL A 68 1.39 13.93 -16.73
N SER A 69 1.57 15.19 -16.30
CA SER A 69 2.85 15.79 -15.92
C SER A 69 2.92 16.17 -14.44
N LYS A 70 1.86 15.86 -13.69
CA LYS A 70 1.76 16.02 -12.23
C LYS A 70 1.31 14.69 -11.65
N LYS A 71 1.62 14.48 -10.36
CA LYS A 71 1.17 13.30 -9.63
C LYS A 71 -0.34 13.11 -9.86
N PRO A 72 -0.79 11.94 -10.35
CA PRO A 72 -2.19 11.69 -10.61
C PRO A 72 -3.04 11.86 -9.36
N ARG A 73 -4.26 12.31 -9.58
CA ARG A 73 -5.34 12.30 -8.61
C ARG A 73 -6.38 11.28 -9.05
N ARG A 74 -7.31 10.93 -8.16
CA ARG A 74 -8.42 10.01 -8.47
C ARG A 74 -9.17 10.36 -9.76
N GLU A 75 -9.29 11.65 -10.10
CA GLU A 75 -9.99 12.10 -11.31
C GLU A 75 -9.25 11.72 -12.60
N ASP A 76 -7.93 11.50 -12.52
CA ASP A 76 -7.10 11.15 -13.66
C ASP A 76 -7.12 9.64 -13.95
N VAL A 77 -7.59 8.80 -13.00
CA VAL A 77 -7.63 7.33 -13.12
C VAL A 77 -8.73 6.91 -14.10
N GLU A 78 -8.37 6.02 -15.03
CA GLU A 78 -9.27 5.50 -16.07
C GLU A 78 -10.14 4.36 -15.55
N SER A 79 -9.51 3.38 -14.92
CA SER A 79 -10.11 2.14 -14.46
C SER A 79 -9.33 1.58 -13.28
N LEU A 80 -9.99 0.68 -12.55
CA LEU A 80 -9.33 -0.19 -11.58
C LEU A 80 -8.94 -1.47 -12.32
N ASP A 81 -7.67 -1.56 -12.68
CA ASP A 81 -7.05 -2.70 -13.38
C ASP A 81 -6.36 -3.62 -12.38
N TRP A 82 -5.90 -3.04 -11.28
CA TRP A 82 -5.16 -3.71 -10.23
C TRP A 82 -5.74 -3.36 -8.86
N LEU A 83 -5.89 -4.38 -8.01
CA LEU A 83 -6.04 -4.18 -6.57
C LEU A 83 -4.67 -4.20 -5.90
N HIS A 84 -4.54 -3.56 -4.74
CA HIS A 84 -3.25 -3.45 -4.06
C HIS A 84 -3.32 -3.35 -2.54
N VAL A 85 -2.21 -3.73 -1.89
CA VAL A 85 -1.90 -3.46 -0.47
C VAL A 85 -0.44 -3.05 -0.30
N ASP A 86 -0.14 -2.29 0.75
CA ASP A 86 1.21 -1.90 1.18
C ASP A 86 1.37 -2.27 2.66
N ILE A 87 2.30 -3.17 2.98
CA ILE A 87 2.47 -3.73 4.32
C ILE A 87 3.85 -3.33 4.85
N ASP A 88 3.95 -2.17 5.51
CA ASP A 88 5.16 -1.76 6.24
C ASP A 88 5.29 -2.47 7.61
N PRO A 89 6.51 -2.54 8.18
CA PRO A 89 6.73 -2.97 9.55
C PRO A 89 5.95 -2.13 10.57
N ARG A 90 5.31 -2.80 11.52
CA ARG A 90 4.62 -2.14 12.64
C ARG A 90 5.60 -1.34 13.50
N ALA A 91 5.12 -0.21 14.04
CA ALA A 91 5.96 0.67 14.83
C ALA A 91 6.39 0.01 16.16
N GLY A 92 7.69 -0.01 16.43
CA GLY A 92 8.27 -0.57 17.65
C GLY A 92 8.60 -2.06 17.57
N GLU A 93 8.19 -2.74 16.50
CA GLU A 93 8.51 -4.14 16.26
C GLU A 93 9.87 -4.30 15.54
N ASP A 94 10.41 -5.51 15.60
CA ASP A 94 11.61 -5.88 14.86
C ASP A 94 11.34 -5.87 13.34
N ILE A 95 12.13 -5.09 12.60
CA ILE A 95 11.93 -4.87 11.16
C ILE A 95 12.05 -6.16 10.36
N ASN A 96 12.98 -7.05 10.72
CA ASN A 96 13.22 -8.27 9.96
C ASN A 96 12.08 -9.27 10.17
N LYS A 97 11.62 -9.43 11.41
CA LYS A 97 10.44 -10.26 11.72
C LYS A 97 9.18 -9.74 11.04
N GLU A 98 8.97 -8.43 11.03
CA GLU A 98 7.80 -7.84 10.38
C GLU A 98 7.85 -7.95 8.85
N ARG A 99 9.04 -7.87 8.24
CA ARG A 99 9.23 -8.16 6.81
C ARG A 99 8.92 -9.63 6.51
N GLU A 100 9.40 -10.56 7.32
CA GLU A 100 9.08 -11.99 7.16
C GLU A 100 7.57 -12.24 7.31
N ARG A 101 6.93 -11.61 8.30
CA ARG A 101 5.46 -11.67 8.48
C ARG A 101 4.73 -11.15 7.25
N ALA A 102 5.11 -9.97 6.76
CA ALA A 102 4.47 -9.34 5.61
C ALA A 102 4.57 -10.24 4.37
N LEU A 103 5.77 -10.74 4.05
CA LEU A 103 5.98 -11.66 2.93
C LEU A 103 5.15 -12.95 3.10
N LYS A 104 5.20 -13.59 4.27
CA LYS A 104 4.41 -14.80 4.55
C LYS A 104 2.92 -14.55 4.38
N SER A 105 2.42 -13.39 4.79
CA SER A 105 1.01 -13.04 4.63
C SER A 105 0.63 -12.85 3.16
N LEU A 106 1.53 -12.34 2.30
CA LEU A 106 1.24 -12.25 0.87
C LEU A 106 1.31 -13.62 0.18
N GLN A 107 2.23 -14.49 0.60
CA GLN A 107 2.34 -15.86 0.08
C GLN A 107 1.20 -16.76 0.56
N ASN A 108 0.67 -16.50 1.75
CA ASN A 108 -0.46 -17.22 2.35
C ASN A 108 -1.47 -16.21 2.91
N PRO A 109 -2.30 -15.59 2.05
CA PRO A 109 -3.24 -14.56 2.46
C PRO A 109 -4.28 -15.03 3.48
N PRO A 110 -4.81 -14.09 4.30
CA PRO A 110 -5.86 -14.40 5.24
C PRO A 110 -7.20 -14.67 4.54
N GLY A 111 -8.00 -15.57 5.11
CA GLY A 111 -9.35 -15.88 4.63
C GLY A 111 -9.34 -16.57 3.28
N GLU A 112 -10.21 -16.10 2.38
CA GLU A 112 -10.38 -16.64 1.02
C GLU A 112 -9.65 -15.80 -0.05
N ILE A 113 -8.79 -14.87 0.38
CA ILE A 113 -8.05 -14.01 -0.55
C ILE A 113 -6.99 -14.88 -1.27
N PRO A 114 -6.92 -14.86 -2.61
CA PRO A 114 -5.89 -15.59 -3.32
C PRO A 114 -4.52 -14.90 -3.18
N PRO A 115 -3.39 -15.62 -3.32
CA PRO A 115 -2.07 -14.99 -3.44
C PRO A 115 -2.03 -13.94 -4.58
N PRO A 116 -1.29 -12.84 -4.42
CA PRO A 116 -1.22 -11.78 -5.42
C PRO A 116 -0.55 -12.23 -6.72
N THR A 117 -0.83 -11.52 -7.81
CA THR A 117 -0.13 -11.65 -9.08
C THR A 117 1.32 -11.19 -8.96
N VAL A 118 1.53 -10.11 -8.20
CA VAL A 118 2.84 -9.46 -8.03
C VAL A 118 3.14 -9.21 -6.56
N ILE A 119 4.36 -9.52 -6.15
CA ILE A 119 4.93 -9.14 -4.85
C ILE A 119 6.18 -8.31 -5.09
N VAL A 120 6.21 -7.11 -4.52
CA VAL A 120 7.36 -6.20 -4.56
C VAL A 120 7.85 -5.95 -3.13
N PHE A 121 9.16 -6.11 -2.92
CA PHE A 121 9.80 -5.58 -1.73
C PHE A 121 10.10 -4.10 -1.95
N SER A 122 9.46 -3.22 -1.18
CA SER A 122 9.55 -1.76 -1.37
C SER A 122 10.78 -1.13 -0.68
N GLY A 123 11.58 -1.95 -0.01
CA GLY A 123 12.68 -1.56 0.88
C GLY A 123 12.24 -1.41 2.35
N GLY A 124 11.01 -0.97 2.62
CA GLY A 124 10.45 -0.89 3.98
C GLY A 124 9.76 -2.18 4.38
N GLY A 125 8.77 -2.56 3.59
CA GLY A 125 7.97 -3.77 3.69
C GLY A 125 7.62 -4.29 2.30
N TYR A 126 6.41 -4.84 2.13
CA TYR A 126 6.02 -5.49 0.89
C TYR A 126 4.73 -4.91 0.32
N GLN A 127 4.67 -4.87 -1.01
CA GLN A 127 3.51 -4.48 -1.79
C GLN A 127 2.96 -5.70 -2.51
N GLY A 128 1.67 -5.92 -2.39
CA GLY A 128 0.95 -7.00 -3.07
C GLY A 128 -0.03 -6.43 -4.08
N PHE A 129 -0.10 -7.04 -5.26
CA PHE A 129 -0.98 -6.59 -6.33
C PHE A 129 -1.73 -7.74 -6.99
N TRP A 130 -3.01 -7.55 -7.28
CA TRP A 130 -3.88 -8.52 -7.96
C TRP A 130 -4.37 -7.94 -9.27
N GLN A 131 -4.01 -8.57 -10.38
CA GLN A 131 -4.48 -8.16 -11.71
C GLN A 131 -5.94 -8.58 -11.90
N LEU A 132 -6.76 -7.64 -12.40
CA LEU A 132 -8.15 -7.93 -12.72
C LEU A 132 -8.29 -8.40 -14.17
N ALA A 133 -9.09 -9.46 -14.37
CA ALA A 133 -9.43 -9.98 -15.69
C ALA A 133 -10.24 -8.97 -16.51
N GLU A 134 -11.14 -8.27 -15.83
CA GLU A 134 -11.97 -7.22 -16.39
C GLU A 134 -11.73 -5.95 -15.57
N PRO A 135 -10.99 -4.97 -16.12
CA PRO A 135 -10.82 -3.68 -15.48
C PRO A 135 -12.17 -3.03 -15.18
N LYS A 136 -12.36 -2.56 -13.95
CA LYS A 136 -13.58 -1.85 -13.57
C LYS A 136 -13.46 -0.39 -14.01
N PRO A 137 -14.28 0.10 -14.95
CA PRO A 137 -14.20 1.48 -15.40
C PRO A 137 -14.55 2.43 -14.26
N ILE A 138 -13.76 3.47 -14.09
CA ILE A 138 -14.08 4.61 -13.25
C ILE A 138 -14.55 5.70 -14.23
N LYS A 139 -15.68 6.37 -14.02
CA LYS A 139 -16.25 7.30 -15.03
C LYS A 139 -16.30 8.74 -14.55
N GLY A 140 -15.31 9.15 -13.77
CA GLY A 140 -15.17 10.55 -13.37
C GLY A 140 -16.08 10.96 -12.20
N LYS A 141 -16.90 10.05 -11.64
CA LYS A 141 -17.92 10.36 -10.62
C LYS A 141 -17.47 9.92 -9.23
N GLU A 142 -17.87 10.68 -8.22
CA GLU A 142 -17.56 10.40 -6.81
C GLU A 142 -17.89 8.95 -6.41
N ALA A 143 -19.10 8.49 -6.77
CA ALA A 143 -19.57 7.14 -6.46
C ALA A 143 -18.67 6.05 -7.05
N ASP A 144 -18.06 6.27 -8.22
CA ASP A 144 -17.19 5.28 -8.85
C ASP A 144 -15.86 5.14 -8.09
N TYR A 145 -15.30 6.26 -7.61
CA TYR A 145 -14.05 6.23 -6.82
C TYR A 145 -14.28 5.57 -5.47
N GLU A 146 -15.38 5.91 -4.80
CA GLU A 146 -15.74 5.36 -3.50
C GLU A 146 -16.06 3.86 -3.59
N ASP A 147 -16.72 3.43 -4.67
CA ASP A 147 -16.99 2.01 -4.92
C ASP A 147 -15.69 1.23 -5.21
N ALA A 148 -14.83 1.76 -6.08
CA ALA A 148 -13.56 1.13 -6.45
C ALA A 148 -12.58 1.01 -5.27
N LYS A 149 -12.39 2.08 -4.48
CA LYS A 149 -11.43 2.07 -3.36
C LYS A 149 -11.81 1.06 -2.26
N ARG A 150 -13.09 0.71 -2.12
CA ARG A 150 -13.57 -0.23 -1.08
C ARG A 150 -13.05 -1.65 -1.25
N TYR A 151 -12.65 -2.04 -2.46
CA TYR A 151 -11.97 -3.32 -2.69
C TYR A 151 -10.57 -3.31 -2.05
N ASN A 152 -9.77 -2.29 -2.33
CA ASN A 152 -8.46 -2.15 -1.68
C ASN A 152 -8.59 -1.95 -0.16
N GLN A 153 -9.63 -1.26 0.31
CA GLN A 153 -9.88 -1.09 1.73
C GLN A 153 -10.21 -2.42 2.43
N ALA A 154 -10.91 -3.35 1.76
CA ALA A 154 -11.15 -4.67 2.31
C ALA A 154 -9.86 -5.47 2.45
N LEU A 155 -8.99 -5.42 1.43
CA LEU A 155 -7.68 -6.04 1.48
C LEU A 155 -6.83 -5.41 2.60
N GLU A 156 -6.80 -4.08 2.68
CA GLU A 156 -6.09 -3.35 3.74
C GLU A 156 -6.51 -3.84 5.14
N LEU A 157 -7.81 -3.96 5.40
CA LEU A 157 -8.34 -4.47 6.66
C LEU A 157 -7.97 -5.94 6.90
N ALA A 158 -8.08 -6.80 5.88
CA ALA A 158 -7.79 -8.22 5.99
C ALA A 158 -6.32 -8.48 6.31
N PHE A 159 -5.40 -7.73 5.68
CA PHE A 159 -3.96 -7.85 5.89
C PHE A 159 -3.45 -7.06 7.11
N GLY A 160 -4.26 -6.17 7.68
CA GLY A 160 -3.80 -5.17 8.64
C GLY A 160 -2.68 -4.29 8.05
N ALA A 161 -2.88 -3.87 6.81
CA ALA A 161 -1.93 -3.13 5.98
C ALA A 161 -2.06 -1.60 6.19
N ASP A 162 -1.20 -0.83 5.52
CA ASP A 162 -1.23 0.62 5.57
C ASP A 162 -2.40 1.21 4.77
N ASN A 163 -2.88 2.37 5.24
CA ASN A 163 -3.96 3.18 4.63
C ASN A 163 -3.60 3.67 3.22
N THR A 164 -3.70 2.79 2.23
CA THR A 164 -3.26 2.99 0.83
C THR A 164 -4.33 2.64 -0.19
N HIS A 165 -5.57 2.43 0.26
CA HIS A 165 -6.70 1.96 -0.56
C HIS A 165 -7.15 2.87 -1.72
N ASN A 166 -6.65 4.10 -1.83
CA ASN A 166 -7.05 5.04 -2.87
C ASN A 166 -6.73 4.54 -4.29
N VAL A 167 -7.57 4.87 -5.28
CA VAL A 167 -7.46 4.34 -6.66
C VAL A 167 -6.29 4.94 -7.46
N ASP A 168 -5.91 6.17 -7.15
CA ASP A 168 -4.78 6.92 -7.72
C ASP A 168 -3.46 6.63 -7.00
N ARG A 169 -3.32 5.42 -6.45
CA ARG A 169 -2.15 5.06 -5.67
C ARG A 169 -0.92 4.98 -6.56
N ILE A 170 0.16 5.59 -6.07
CA ILE A 170 1.52 5.38 -6.58
C ILE A 170 2.26 4.43 -5.63
N MET A 171 2.96 3.44 -6.19
CA MET A 171 3.71 2.42 -5.45
C MET A 171 5.18 2.38 -5.89
N ARG A 172 6.02 1.72 -5.11
CA ARG A 172 7.48 1.75 -5.31
C ARG A 172 7.81 1.02 -6.61
N LEU A 173 8.62 1.63 -7.46
CA LEU A 173 9.09 0.97 -8.68
C LEU A 173 10.30 0.08 -8.37
N VAL A 174 10.24 -1.19 -8.79
CA VAL A 174 11.35 -2.15 -8.69
C VAL A 174 12.59 -1.65 -9.44
N GLY A 175 13.78 -2.09 -9.04
CA GLY A 175 15.05 -1.65 -9.64
C GLY A 175 15.48 -0.24 -9.25
N THR A 176 14.77 0.42 -8.32
CA THR A 176 15.10 1.77 -7.82
C THR A 176 15.43 1.76 -6.33
N ILE A 177 16.27 2.68 -5.86
CA ILE A 177 16.68 2.75 -4.45
C ILE A 177 15.60 3.44 -3.62
N ASN A 178 15.08 2.75 -2.61
CA ASN A 178 14.28 3.32 -1.54
C ASN A 178 15.20 4.03 -0.54
N ARG A 179 15.07 5.36 -0.48
CA ARG A 179 15.83 6.21 0.43
C ARG A 179 14.94 6.63 1.60
N PRO A 180 15.18 6.14 2.83
CA PRO A 180 14.35 6.47 3.99
C PRO A 180 14.49 7.95 4.39
N ASP A 181 13.39 8.54 4.87
CA ASP A 181 13.45 9.86 5.50
C ASP A 181 14.13 9.78 6.89
N LYS A 182 14.44 10.94 7.49
CA LYS A 182 15.08 11.02 8.82
C LYS A 182 14.34 10.21 9.89
N ARG A 183 13.00 10.14 9.79
CA ARG A 183 12.16 9.38 10.74
C ARG A 183 12.31 7.87 10.52
N LYS A 184 12.38 7.40 9.27
CA LYS A 184 12.62 5.99 8.94
C LYS A 184 14.06 5.57 9.29
N LEU A 185 15.05 6.44 9.05
CA LEU A 185 16.45 6.24 9.48
C LEU A 185 16.57 6.07 11.00
N ALA A 186 15.88 6.91 11.79
CA ALA A 186 15.86 6.81 13.24
C ALA A 186 15.27 5.49 13.78
N LYS A 187 14.51 4.76 12.94
CA LYS A 187 13.96 3.43 13.24
C LYS A 187 14.86 2.29 12.76
N GLY A 188 16.07 2.58 12.27
CA GLY A 188 17.02 1.58 11.77
C GLY A 188 16.81 1.14 10.32
N GLN A 189 15.91 1.80 9.57
CA GLN A 189 15.82 1.56 8.12
C GLN A 189 17.03 2.19 7.41
N VAL A 190 17.51 1.54 6.36
CA VAL A 190 18.62 2.00 5.53
C VAL A 190 18.19 2.13 4.07
N GLU A 191 19.06 2.67 3.23
CA GLU A 191 18.84 2.63 1.78
C GLU A 191 18.85 1.19 1.28
N VAL A 192 17.84 0.82 0.49
CA VAL A 192 17.66 -0.54 -0.02
C VAL A 192 17.08 -0.49 -1.43
N LEU A 193 17.50 -1.41 -2.30
CA LEU A 193 16.92 -1.60 -3.62
C LEU A 193 15.50 -2.12 -3.48
N ALA A 194 14.56 -1.56 -4.23
CA ALA A 194 13.24 -2.16 -4.36
C ALA A 194 13.33 -3.35 -5.32
N GLU A 195 12.86 -4.52 -4.90
CA GLU A 195 13.11 -5.79 -5.59
C GLU A 195 11.79 -6.43 -6.01
N LEU A 196 11.76 -7.01 -7.21
CA LEU A 196 10.66 -7.87 -7.63
C LEU A 196 10.83 -9.25 -6.96
N ILE A 197 9.88 -9.63 -6.12
CA ILE A 197 9.90 -10.92 -5.42
C ILE A 197 9.17 -11.97 -6.24
N GLU A 198 8.03 -11.59 -6.80
CA GLU A 198 7.20 -12.47 -7.61
C GLU A 198 6.42 -11.66 -8.65
N PHE A 199 6.31 -12.21 -9.86
CA PHE A 199 5.36 -11.78 -10.88
C PHE A 199 4.91 -13.04 -11.63
N ASN A 200 3.77 -13.59 -11.23
CA ASN A 200 3.15 -14.77 -11.85
C ASN A 200 2.09 -14.33 -12.88
N ASP A 201 1.39 -15.29 -13.51
CA ASP A 201 0.39 -15.00 -14.55
C ASP A 201 -1.05 -15.07 -14.03
N ASN A 202 -1.26 -15.00 -12.71
CA ASN A 202 -2.59 -15.06 -12.12
C ASN A 202 -3.37 -13.79 -12.44
N ILE A 203 -4.61 -13.97 -12.89
CA ILE A 203 -5.55 -12.91 -13.19
C ILE A 203 -6.88 -13.27 -12.53
N PHE A 204 -7.55 -12.29 -11.93
CA PHE A 204 -8.69 -12.53 -11.06
C PHE A 204 -9.96 -11.81 -11.54
N PRO A 205 -11.14 -12.44 -11.47
CA PRO A 205 -12.37 -11.69 -11.62
C PRO A 205 -12.57 -10.78 -10.39
N LEU A 206 -13.08 -9.57 -10.60
CA LEU A 206 -13.35 -8.65 -9.49
C LEU A 206 -14.36 -9.24 -8.47
N SER A 207 -15.27 -10.11 -8.93
CA SER A 207 -16.23 -10.82 -8.07
C SER A 207 -15.56 -11.80 -7.09
N GLY A 208 -14.28 -12.14 -7.27
CA GLY A 208 -13.50 -12.90 -6.31
C GLY A 208 -13.05 -12.08 -5.08
N PHE A 209 -13.31 -10.78 -5.06
CA PHE A 209 -12.96 -9.89 -3.95
C PHE A 209 -14.19 -9.28 -3.30
N THR A 210 -14.13 -9.17 -1.98
CA THR A 210 -15.17 -8.54 -1.17
C THR A 210 -14.87 -7.05 -0.99
N GLN A 211 -15.90 -6.20 -1.04
CA GLN A 211 -15.77 -4.79 -0.70
C GLN A 211 -15.89 -4.56 0.82
N ALA A 212 -15.16 -3.58 1.36
CA ALA A 212 -15.34 -3.13 2.73
C ALA A 212 -16.74 -2.51 2.90
N THR A 213 -17.36 -2.62 4.08
CA THR A 213 -18.68 -2.00 4.34
C THR A 213 -18.62 -0.48 4.13
N PRO A 214 -19.64 0.15 3.49
CA PRO A 214 -19.66 1.61 3.35
C PRO A 214 -19.69 2.25 4.75
N VAL A 215 -18.79 3.19 5.01
CA VAL A 215 -18.91 4.05 6.19
C VAL A 215 -19.95 5.12 5.84
N GLN A 216 -21.12 5.07 6.45
CA GLN A 216 -22.06 6.20 6.37
C GLN A 216 -21.43 7.38 7.12
N THR A 217 -20.79 8.29 6.40
CA THR A 217 -20.51 9.62 6.94
C THR A 217 -21.82 10.39 6.93
N ASP A 218 -22.55 10.34 8.04
CA ASP A 218 -23.58 11.33 8.30
C ASP A 218 -22.93 12.71 8.16
N GLN A 219 -23.39 13.50 7.20
CA GLN A 219 -23.10 14.94 7.15
C GLN A 219 -23.78 15.59 8.37
N LYS A 220 -23.12 15.52 9.53
CA LYS A 220 -23.40 16.41 10.65
C LYS A 220 -22.16 17.24 10.91
N GLY A 221 -22.37 18.54 10.74
CA GLY A 221 -21.34 19.56 10.79
C GLY A 221 -20.52 19.56 12.08
N PHE A 222 -19.39 20.27 12.00
CA PHE A 222 -18.51 20.58 13.12
C PHE A 222 -19.31 21.04 14.35
N GLY A 223 -19.46 20.12 15.31
CA GLY A 223 -19.98 20.37 16.64
C GLY A 223 -19.01 19.80 17.65
N SER A 224 -18.55 20.65 18.57
CA SER A 224 -17.60 20.37 19.63
C SER A 224 -18.00 19.16 20.50
N ALA A 225 -16.98 18.52 21.05
CA ALA A 225 -17.01 17.32 21.86
C ALA A 225 -18.15 17.23 22.88
N THR A 226 -18.82 16.08 22.93
CA THR A 226 -19.21 15.42 24.18
C THR A 226 -19.46 13.94 23.94
N SER A 227 -18.92 13.13 24.84
CA SER A 227 -18.98 11.67 24.95
C SER A 227 -20.34 11.05 24.61
N ALA A 228 -20.39 10.25 23.53
CA ALA A 228 -21.52 9.38 23.22
C ALA A 228 -21.12 7.90 23.43
N LYS A 229 -21.88 7.23 24.30
CA LYS A 229 -21.74 5.81 24.67
C LYS A 229 -21.86 4.90 23.45
N ILE A 230 -20.92 3.98 23.29
CA ILE A 230 -21.02 2.86 22.33
C ILE A 230 -22.02 1.85 22.90
N GLN A 231 -23.11 1.62 22.16
CA GLN A 231 -24.11 0.60 22.46
C GLN A 231 -23.68 -0.69 21.75
N ILE A 232 -23.12 -1.63 22.52
CA ILE A 232 -22.74 -2.96 22.02
C ILE A 232 -24.00 -3.84 22.09
N SER A 233 -24.55 -4.24 20.94
CA SER A 233 -25.56 -5.30 20.86
C SER A 233 -24.88 -6.64 21.13
N GLY A 234 -25.40 -7.35 22.13
CA GLY A 234 -24.68 -8.41 22.85
C GLY A 234 -24.62 -9.77 22.15
N ASN A 235 -23.53 -10.49 22.42
CA ASN A 235 -23.60 -11.76 23.16
C ASN A 235 -22.19 -12.20 23.58
N ILE A 236 -21.73 -11.73 24.75
CA ILE A 236 -20.59 -12.32 25.45
C ILE A 236 -20.95 -12.42 26.93
N LYS A 237 -20.99 -13.65 27.45
CA LYS A 237 -21.15 -13.94 28.88
C LYS A 237 -20.00 -13.27 29.65
N ARG A 238 -20.34 -12.37 30.57
CA ARG A 238 -19.40 -11.74 31.50
C ARG A 238 -18.83 -12.79 32.45
N ILE A 239 -17.50 -12.80 32.58
CA ILE A 239 -16.81 -13.29 33.76
C ILE A 239 -16.56 -12.04 34.61
N ASP A 240 -17.09 -12.04 35.83
CA ASP A 240 -16.90 -10.95 36.79
C ASP A 240 -15.59 -11.14 37.58
N ASP A 241 -15.05 -9.98 37.98
CA ASP A 241 -14.00 -9.71 38.97
C ASP A 241 -12.52 -9.86 38.61
N VAL A 242 -11.91 -8.69 38.36
CA VAL A 242 -10.52 -8.42 38.79
C VAL A 242 -10.50 -7.04 39.46
N ASN A 243 -10.76 -7.01 40.77
CA ASN A 243 -10.19 -5.97 41.62
C ASN A 243 -10.02 -6.47 43.05
N SER A 244 -8.90 -7.15 43.32
CA SER A 244 -8.27 -7.06 44.63
C SER A 244 -6.76 -7.19 44.47
N LEU A 245 -6.06 -6.46 45.33
CA LEU A 245 -4.62 -6.55 45.65
C LEU A 245 -3.69 -5.59 44.89
N ALA A 246 -3.80 -4.31 45.26
CA ALA A 246 -2.60 -3.57 45.62
C ALA A 246 -2.50 -3.51 47.15
N THR A 247 -1.26 -3.60 47.65
CA THR A 247 -0.72 -3.24 48.98
C THR A 247 -0.31 -4.44 49.86
N GLY A 248 1.00 -4.60 50.05
CA GLY A 248 1.53 -5.53 51.05
C GLY A 248 3.02 -5.85 50.92
N CYS A 249 3.89 -4.83 51.02
CA CYS A 249 5.31 -5.02 51.30
C CYS A 249 5.49 -5.67 52.69
N ARG A 250 6.19 -6.82 52.77
CA ARG A 250 7.31 -7.11 53.71
C ARG A 250 7.64 -8.61 53.77
N THR A 251 8.90 -8.92 53.42
CA THR A 251 9.85 -9.88 54.02
C THR A 251 9.34 -11.19 54.63
N PHE A 252 9.96 -12.34 54.28
CA PHE A 252 10.80 -13.12 55.21
C PHE A 252 11.65 -14.17 54.46
N ALA A 253 12.72 -14.58 55.15
CA ALA A 253 13.94 -15.19 54.67
C ALA A 253 13.87 -16.71 54.41
N ARG A 254 14.97 -17.19 53.82
CA ARG A 254 15.44 -18.58 53.70
C ARG A 254 15.16 -19.46 54.93
N SER A 255 14.74 -20.69 54.68
CA SER A 255 15.46 -21.94 54.99
C SER A 255 14.65 -23.12 54.48
#